data_AF-A0A9P6QVS9-F1
#
_entry.id   AF-A0A9P6QVS9-F1
#
_cell.length_a   1.000
_cell.length_b   1.000
_cell.length_c   1.000
_cell.angle_alpha   90.00
_cell.angle_beta   90.00
_cell.angle_gamma   90.00
#
_symmetry.space_group_name_H-M   'P 1'
#
loop_
_entity.id
_entity.type
_entity.pdbx_description
1 polymer ?
#
loop_
_entity_poly.entity_id
_entity_poly.type
_entity_poly.pdbx_seq_one_letter_code
_entity_poly.pdbx_strand_id
1 'polypeptide(L)' 'GTGDRFLKDNLHTADLIEFVEQEGLQNQFTIRYQDGYDHGYFFISTFANDHVDHHAKALGLTLASH' A
#
# COMPACT_ATOMS: atom_id res chain seq x y z
N GLY A 1 -8.22 -2.46 -4.23
CA GLY A 1 -7.45 -3.57 -4.82
C GLY A 1 -7.65 -3.59 -6.33
N THR A 2 -7.42 -4.73 -7.00
CA THR A 2 -7.58 -4.83 -8.47
C THR A 2 -9.05 -4.81 -8.93
N GLY A 3 -9.99 -5.12 -8.02
CA GLY A 3 -11.43 -5.00 -8.24
C GLY A 3 -12.00 -3.60 -7.97
N ASP A 4 -11.14 -2.62 -7.70
CA ASP A 4 -11.57 -1.25 -7.44
C ASP A 4 -12.06 -0.56 -8.72
N ARG A 5 -13.32 -0.12 -8.72
CA ARG A 5 -13.95 0.57 -9.86
C ARG A 5 -13.25 1.88 -10.24
N PHE A 6 -12.49 2.47 -9.32
CA PHE A 6 -11.79 3.73 -9.53
C PHE A 6 -10.35 3.55 -10.02
N LEU A 7 -9.87 2.30 -10.09
CA LEU A 7 -8.46 1.99 -10.37
C LEU A 7 -7.96 2.59 -11.68
N LYS A 8 -8.78 2.53 -12.74
CA LYS A 8 -8.39 2.99 -14.08
C LYS A 8 -8.52 4.50 -14.26
N ASP A 9 -9.56 5.10 -13.70
CA ASP A 9 -9.97 6.45 -14.07
C ASP A 9 -9.59 7.51 -13.03
N ASN A 10 -9.27 7.11 -11.78
CA ASN A 10 -9.08 8.07 -10.68
C ASN A 10 -7.89 7.78 -9.76
N LEU A 11 -7.43 6.54 -9.63
CA LEU A 11 -6.41 6.21 -8.63
C LEU A 11 -4.97 6.56 -9.05
N HIS A 12 -4.69 6.68 -10.36
CA HIS A 12 -3.36 7.02 -10.88
C HIS A 12 -2.23 6.13 -10.32
N THR A 13 -2.54 4.88 -9.97
CA THR A 13 -1.56 3.98 -9.33
C THR A 13 -0.43 3.59 -10.28
N ALA A 14 -0.71 3.49 -11.58
CA ALA A 14 0.31 3.24 -12.60
C ALA A 14 1.30 4.41 -12.70
N ASP A 15 0.79 5.65 -12.71
CA ASP A 15 1.61 6.87 -12.76
C ASP A 15 2.55 6.96 -11.55
N LEU A 16 2.07 6.59 -10.36
CA LEU A 16 2.91 6.51 -9.16
C LEU A 16 4.02 5.45 -9.28
N ILE A 17 3.71 4.26 -9.82
CA ILE A 17 4.70 3.19 -10.00
C ILE A 17 5.78 3.64 -10.99
N GLU A 18 5.38 4.20 -12.13
CA GLU A 18 6.31 4.72 -13.13
C GLU A 18 7.22 5.79 -12.55
N PHE A 19 6.67 6.75 -11.79
CA PHE A 19 7.46 7.77 -11.11
C PHE A 19 8.49 7.17 -10.13
N VAL A 20 8.07 6.21 -9.29
CA VAL A 20 8.97 5.54 -8.34
C VAL A 20 10.12 4.83 -9.05
N GLU A 21 9.84 4.22 -10.21
CA GLU A 21 10.85 3.56 -11.03
C GLU A 21 11.84 4.56 -11.66
N GLN A 22 11.33 5.64 -12.25
CA GLN A 22 12.12 6.68 -12.89
C GLN A 22 13.08 7.39 -11.91
N GLU A 23 12.62 7.62 -10.68
CA GLU A 23 13.39 8.32 -9.64
C GLU A 23 14.29 7.38 -8.81
N GLY A 24 14.29 6.08 -9.08
CA GLY A 24 15.11 5.13 -8.32
C GLY A 24 14.67 4.95 -6.85
N LEU A 25 13.38 5.16 -6.56
CA LEU A 25 12.82 5.15 -5.20
C LEU A 25 12.29 3.78 -4.76
N GLN A 26 12.58 2.69 -5.49
CA GLN A 26 12.01 1.37 -5.25
C GLN A 26 12.31 0.82 -3.83
N ASN A 27 13.40 1.27 -3.19
CA ASN A 27 13.75 0.86 -1.83
C ASN A 27 12.96 1.64 -0.74
N GLN A 28 12.27 2.71 -1.12
CA GLN A 28 11.51 3.58 -0.21
C GLN A 28 10.01 3.34 -0.31
N PHE A 29 9.54 2.75 -1.42
CA PHE A 29 8.13 2.49 -1.68
C PHE A 29 7.86 1.00 -1.75
N THR A 30 6.80 0.55 -1.10
CA THR A 30 6.24 -0.81 -1.27
C THR A 30 4.81 -0.68 -1.76
N ILE A 31 4.62 -0.79 -3.07
CA ILE A 31 3.31 -0.70 -3.72
C ILE A 31 2.81 -2.12 -3.99
N ARG A 32 1.62 -2.46 -3.50
CA ARG A 32 1.03 -3.81 -3.63
C ARG A 32 -0.36 -3.75 -4.23
N TYR A 33 -0.60 -4.54 -5.28
CA TYR A 33 -1.94 -4.82 -5.77
C TYR A 33 -2.55 -5.98 -4.99
N GLN A 34 -3.76 -5.79 -4.47
CA GLN A 34 -4.51 -6.81 -3.75
C GLN A 34 -5.65 -7.32 -4.63
N ASP A 35 -5.55 -8.59 -5.03
CA ASP A 35 -6.41 -9.13 -6.08
C ASP A 35 -7.87 -9.28 -5.62
N GLY A 36 -8.81 -8.88 -6.47
CA GLY A 36 -10.26 -8.98 -6.23
C GLY A 36 -10.84 -7.99 -5.23
N TYR A 37 -10.01 -7.25 -4.47
CA TYR A 37 -10.50 -6.28 -3.49
C TYR A 37 -11.01 -4.98 -4.13
N ASP A 38 -12.16 -4.52 -3.67
CA ASP A 38 -12.81 -3.28 -4.11
C ASP A 38 -12.33 -2.04 -3.30
N HIS A 39 -13.15 -0.98 -3.25
CA HIS A 39 -12.89 0.28 -2.53
C HIS A 39 -13.56 0.34 -1.15
N GLY A 40 -14.12 -0.78 -0.65
CA GLY A 40 -14.88 -0.80 0.59
C GLY A 40 -14.02 -0.82 1.84
N TYR A 41 -14.65 -0.58 2.99
CA TYR A 41 -14.00 -0.74 4.31
C TYR A 41 -13.53 -2.16 4.58
N PHE A 42 -14.14 -3.17 3.94
CA PHE A 42 -13.64 -4.54 4.03
C PHE A 42 -12.19 -4.62 3.54
N PHE A 43 -11.90 -4.13 2.33
CA PHE A 43 -10.54 -4.05 1.79
C PHE A 43 -9.58 -3.33 2.75
N ILE A 44 -9.96 -2.15 3.22
CA ILE A 44 -9.15 -1.35 4.14
C ILE A 44 -8.84 -2.13 5.42
N SER A 45 -9.87 -2.70 6.06
CA SER A 45 -9.73 -3.41 7.32
C SER A 45 -8.92 -4.70 7.21
N THR A 46 -8.99 -5.41 6.07
CA THR A 46 -8.22 -6.63 5.83
C THR A 46 -6.71 -6.38 5.91
N PHE A 47 -6.24 -5.24 5.40
CA PHE A 47 -4.80 -4.92 5.35
C PHE A 47 -4.38 -3.86 6.38
N ALA A 48 -5.29 -3.37 7.22
CA ALA A 48 -5.00 -2.32 8.19
C ALA A 48 -3.85 -2.67 9.14
N ASN A 49 -3.74 -3.93 9.56
CA ASN A 49 -2.64 -4.39 10.43
C ASN A 49 -1.26 -4.22 9.78
N ASP A 50 -1.11 -4.52 8.48
CA ASP A 50 0.15 -4.32 7.76
C ASP A 50 0.58 -2.85 7.81
N HIS A 51 -0.38 -1.92 7.67
CA HIS A 51 -0.12 -0.48 7.76
C HIS A 51 0.24 -0.04 9.17
N VAL A 52 -0.44 -0.55 10.19
CA VAL A 52 -0.12 -0.28 11.59
C VAL A 52 1.31 -0.73 11.90
N ASP A 53 1.69 -1.95 11.49
CA ASP A 53 3.04 -2.48 11.70
C ASP A 53 4.12 -1.67 10.96
N HIS A 54 3.83 -1.23 9.73
CA HIS A 54 4.70 -0.35 8.97
C HIS A 54 4.95 0.98 9.72
N HIS A 55 3.87 1.62 10.20
CA HIS A 55 3.99 2.87 10.95
C HIS A 55 4.61 2.70 12.33
N ALA A 56 4.34 1.60 13.03
CA ALA A 56 4.97 1.29 14.30
C ALA A 56 6.50 1.23 14.15
N LYS A 57 7.01 0.52 13.13
CA LYS A 57 8.45 0.49 12.81
C LYS A 57 9.01 1.89 12.52
N ALA A 58 8.33 2.67 11.70
CA ALA A 58 8.76 4.03 11.36
C ALA A 58 8.78 4.99 12.57
N LEU A 59 7.89 4.76 13.54
CA LEU A 59 7.82 5.50 14.80
C LEU A 59 8.78 4.97 15.89
N GLY A 60 9.61 3.96 15.57
CA GLY A 60 10.55 3.36 16.52
C GLY A 60 9.89 2.39 17.52
N LEU A 61 8.64 2.00 17.27
CA LEU A 61 7.89 1.01 18.03
C LEU A 61 8.06 -0.37 17.40
N THR A 62 9.28 -0.91 17.35
CA THR A 62 9.45 -2.33 17.05
C THR A 62 9.09 -3.11 18.31
N LEU A 63 8.10 -4.01 18.23
CA LEU A 63 7.83 -5.00 19.27
C LEU A 63 9.18 -5.59 19.69
N ALA A 64 9.60 -5.33 20.93
CA ALA A 64 10.78 -5.95 21.48
C ALA A 64 10.58 -7.45 21.35
N SER A 65 11.38 -8.09 20.50
CA SER A 65 11.47 -9.54 20.40
C SER A 65 11.63 -10.08 21.82
N HIS A 66 10.60 -10.74 22.32
CA HIS A 66 10.77 -11.69 23.41
C HIS A 66 11.41 -12.95 22.85
#